data_AF-A0AAF3F4I8-F1
#
_entry.id   AF-A0AAF3F4I8-F1
#
_cell.length_a   1.000
_cell.length_b   1.000
_cell.length_c   1.000
_cell.angle_alpha   90.00
_cell.angle_beta   90.00
_cell.angle_gamma   90.00
#
_symmetry.space_group_name_H-M   'P 1'
#
loop_
_entity.id
_entity.type
_entity.pdbx_description
1 polymer ?
#
loop_
_entity_poly.entity_id
_entity_poly.type
_entity_poly.pdbx_seq_one_letter_code
_entity_poly.pdbx_strand_id
1 'polypeptide(L)'
;MGNAQQRRVSRANLNFTGEGGDGGMSIQEHLKLTPYQSQLLQATWSKIRPNSATFTQIFKLLCFKSTLAREIFQKLSIVEGFKSDGRCDLNMHAKMLCDMMDSIISDLNQPSKSVQAKCTEIGVSHHNVNETSAGALWESLGECMAEVITKVDCVRSKREAGKAWITVISFMVDAMKNGYMDEFRRHHVSRNSVTRLNETRVKQ
;
A
#
# COMPACT_ATOMS: atom_id res chain seq x y z
N MET A 1 -35.16 28.59 34.87
CA MET A 1 -35.63 27.22 34.57
C MET A 1 -35.86 27.13 33.07
N GLY A 2 -35.13 26.26 32.38
CA GLY A 2 -35.19 26.11 30.93
C GLY A 2 -34.05 25.21 30.44
N ASN A 3 -34.19 23.91 30.69
CA ASN A 3 -33.19 22.89 30.37
C ASN A 3 -33.28 22.54 28.88
N ALA A 4 -32.35 23.04 28.07
CA ALA A 4 -32.25 22.70 26.65
C ALA A 4 -31.35 21.46 26.48
N GLN A 5 -32.00 20.38 26.11
CA GLN A 5 -31.50 19.03 25.96
C GLN A 5 -30.35 18.93 24.93
N GLN A 6 -29.16 18.55 25.39
CA GLN A 6 -28.05 18.08 24.54
C GLN A 6 -28.54 16.92 23.67
N ARG A 7 -28.63 17.15 22.35
CA ARG A 7 -28.71 16.06 21.36
C ARG A 7 -27.33 15.39 21.24
N ARG A 8 -27.09 14.40 22.09
CA ARG A 8 -26.11 13.33 21.83
C ARG A 8 -26.57 12.57 20.58
N VAL A 9 -25.82 12.68 19.49
CA VAL A 9 -25.94 11.73 18.37
C VAL A 9 -25.13 10.51 18.76
N SER A 10 -25.83 9.48 19.21
CA SER A 10 -25.27 8.20 19.67
C SER A 10 -24.57 7.46 18.54
N ARG A 11 -23.40 6.91 18.88
CA ARG A 11 -22.63 5.90 18.14
C ARG A 11 -23.55 4.84 17.54
N ALA A 12 -23.52 4.69 16.22
CA ALA A 12 -23.97 3.47 15.58
C ALA A 12 -22.93 2.38 15.86
N ASN A 13 -23.18 1.60 16.90
CA ASN A 13 -22.60 0.28 17.07
C ASN A 13 -23.03 -0.57 15.87
N LEU A 14 -22.12 -0.80 14.92
CA LEU A 14 -22.23 -1.93 14.02
C LEU A 14 -21.88 -3.17 14.84
N ASN A 15 -22.91 -3.73 15.48
CA ASN A 15 -22.84 -5.07 16.07
C ASN A 15 -22.67 -6.06 14.91
N PHE A 16 -21.41 -6.47 14.66
CA PHE A 16 -21.09 -7.67 13.93
C PHE A 16 -21.24 -8.85 14.90
N THR A 17 -22.40 -9.51 14.87
CA THR A 17 -22.62 -10.74 15.63
C THR A 17 -23.08 -11.85 14.71
N GLY A 18 -22.24 -12.88 14.65
CA GLY A 18 -22.51 -14.22 14.13
C GLY A 18 -21.66 -14.54 12.89
N GLU A 19 -20.91 -15.64 12.77
CA GLU A 19 -20.72 -16.85 13.56
C GLU A 19 -19.42 -17.50 13.03
N GLY A 20 -18.68 -18.22 13.88
CA GLY A 20 -17.62 -19.14 13.47
C GLY A 20 -16.20 -18.63 13.72
N GLY A 21 -15.43 -19.39 14.49
CA GLY A 21 -14.01 -19.16 14.77
C GLY A 21 -13.11 -19.33 13.55
N ASP A 22 -13.22 -18.43 12.58
CA ASP A 22 -12.17 -18.18 11.59
C ASP A 22 -11.29 -17.06 12.14
N GLY A 23 -10.36 -17.43 13.03
CA GLY A 23 -9.19 -16.60 13.27
C GLY A 23 -8.44 -16.53 11.94
N GLY A 24 -8.85 -15.60 11.07
CA GLY A 24 -8.46 -15.62 9.67
C GLY A 24 -6.95 -15.74 9.51
N MET A 25 -6.52 -16.49 8.49
CA MET A 25 -5.13 -16.84 8.21
C MET A 25 -4.16 -15.69 8.51
N SER A 26 -3.18 -15.96 9.37
CA SER A 26 -2.16 -15.00 9.75
C SER A 26 -1.31 -14.58 8.55
N ILE A 27 -0.59 -13.46 8.64
CA ILE A 27 0.35 -13.05 7.58
C ILE A 27 1.39 -14.15 7.33
N GLN A 28 1.93 -14.75 8.39
CA GLN A 28 2.90 -15.83 8.28
C GLN A 28 2.35 -17.02 7.49
N GLU A 29 1.13 -17.47 7.79
CA GLU A 29 0.48 -18.59 7.11
C GLU A 29 0.11 -18.26 5.66
N HIS A 30 -0.40 -17.05 5.41
CA HIS A 30 -0.73 -16.56 4.07
C HIS A 30 0.51 -16.58 3.17
N LEU A 31 1.63 -16.09 3.71
CA LEU A 31 2.90 -16.02 3.00
C LEU A 31 3.68 -17.33 3.01
N LYS A 32 3.17 -18.37 3.70
CA LYS A 32 3.84 -19.67 3.91
C LYS A 32 5.26 -19.50 4.45
N LEU A 33 5.46 -18.51 5.31
CA LEU A 33 6.75 -18.23 5.94
C LEU A 33 7.04 -19.29 6.99
N THR A 34 8.25 -19.85 6.93
CA THR A 34 8.73 -20.74 8.00
C THR A 34 9.00 -19.94 9.28
N PRO A 35 8.96 -20.58 10.48
CA PRO A 35 9.32 -19.90 11.73
C PRO A 35 10.71 -19.23 11.68
N TYR A 36 11.66 -19.88 11.00
CA TYR A 36 13.00 -19.33 10.78
C TYR A 36 12.97 -18.06 9.92
N GLN A 37 12.21 -18.05 8.82
CA GLN A 37 12.05 -16.86 7.97
C GLN A 37 11.37 -15.70 8.71
N SER A 38 10.36 -15.97 9.53
CA SER A 38 9.72 -14.96 10.40
C SER A 38 10.72 -14.32 11.37
N GLN A 39 11.54 -15.14 12.04
CA GLN A 39 12.60 -14.65 12.93
C GLN A 39 13.65 -13.82 12.17
N LEU A 40 14.02 -14.23 10.96
CA LEU A 40 14.95 -13.48 10.13
C LEU A 40 14.38 -12.13 9.69
N LEU A 41 13.10 -12.05 9.33
CA LEU A 41 12.42 -10.79 9.02
C LEU A 41 12.51 -9.83 10.21
N GLN A 42 12.09 -10.26 11.40
CA GLN A 42 12.15 -9.43 12.61
C GLN A 42 13.58 -8.99 12.96
N ALA A 43 14.55 -9.92 12.89
CA ALA A 43 15.94 -9.65 13.24
C ALA A 43 16.67 -8.74 12.24
N THR A 44 16.29 -8.79 10.95
CA THR A 44 16.87 -7.89 9.93
C THR A 44 16.13 -6.56 9.90
N TRP A 45 14.83 -6.55 10.16
CA TRP A 45 14.03 -5.33 10.25
C TRP A 45 14.51 -4.36 11.31
N SER A 46 14.84 -4.86 12.51
CA SER A 46 15.40 -4.02 13.58
C SER A 46 16.67 -3.28 13.20
N LYS A 47 17.40 -3.75 12.18
CA LYS A 47 18.59 -3.10 11.63
C LYS A 47 18.30 -2.19 10.44
N ILE A 48 17.23 -2.47 9.69
CA ILE A 48 16.82 -1.68 8.52
C ILE A 48 15.98 -0.47 8.94
N ARG A 49 14.98 -0.66 9.82
CA ARG A 49 14.01 0.36 10.25
C ARG A 49 14.64 1.68 10.70
N PRO A 50 15.72 1.69 11.52
CA PRO A 50 16.33 2.95 11.95
C PRO A 50 16.96 3.74 10.79
N ASN A 51 17.26 3.08 9.68
CA ASN A 51 17.89 3.68 8.51
C ASN A 51 16.84 4.14 7.49
N SER A 52 16.28 5.32 7.73
CA SER A 52 15.32 5.99 6.84
C SER A 52 15.86 6.22 5.40
N ALA A 53 17.18 6.22 5.22
CA ALA A 53 17.80 6.38 3.91
C ALA A 53 17.53 5.18 2.98
N THR A 54 17.32 3.97 3.53
CA THR A 54 17.03 2.76 2.75
C THR A 54 15.76 2.94 1.92
N PHE A 55 14.68 3.41 2.55
CA PHE A 55 13.40 3.62 1.86
C PHE A 55 13.43 4.81 0.91
N THR A 56 14.18 5.86 1.26
CA THR A 56 14.42 6.98 0.35
C THR A 56 15.17 6.50 -0.91
N GLN A 57 16.11 5.57 -0.76
CA GLN A 57 16.88 5.01 -1.87
C GLN A 57 16.01 4.17 -2.82
N ILE A 58 14.98 3.48 -2.32
CA ILE A 58 14.00 2.75 -3.14
C ILE A 58 13.31 3.72 -4.11
N PHE A 59 12.79 4.84 -3.60
CA PHE A 59 12.08 5.82 -4.43
C PHE A 59 13.02 6.58 -5.37
N LYS A 60 14.27 6.85 -4.95
CA LYS A 60 15.30 7.39 -5.86
C LYS A 60 15.60 6.43 -7.02
N LEU A 61 15.74 5.13 -6.72
CA LEU A 61 15.97 4.11 -7.74
C LEU A 61 14.76 3.99 -8.69
N LEU A 62 13.54 4.05 -8.15
CA LEU A 62 12.31 4.05 -8.95
C LEU A 62 12.26 5.23 -9.93
N CYS A 63 12.56 6.46 -9.45
CA CYS A 63 12.61 7.65 -10.30
C CYS A 63 13.77 7.64 -11.31
N PHE A 64 14.84 6.90 -11.01
CA PHE A 64 15.94 6.69 -11.93
C PHE A 64 15.54 5.73 -13.06
N LYS A 65 14.91 4.60 -12.73
CA LYS A 65 14.49 3.57 -13.70
C LYS A 65 13.23 3.94 -14.50
N SER A 66 12.32 4.72 -13.93
CA SER A 66 11.05 5.08 -14.55
C SER A 66 10.91 6.60 -14.70
N THR A 67 10.90 7.06 -15.96
CA THR A 67 10.65 8.47 -16.28
C THR A 67 9.26 8.90 -15.82
N LEU A 68 8.26 8.04 -15.96
CA LEU A 68 6.91 8.27 -15.49
C LEU A 68 6.86 8.50 -13.97
N ALA A 69 7.51 7.64 -13.18
CA ALA A 69 7.55 7.82 -11.73
C ALA A 69 8.16 9.17 -11.35
N ARG A 70 9.28 9.52 -12.00
CA ARG A 70 9.94 10.81 -11.80
C ARG A 70 9.03 11.98 -12.12
N GLU A 71 8.32 11.94 -13.24
CA GLU A 71 7.39 12.99 -13.64
C GLU A 71 6.21 13.13 -12.66
N ILE A 72 5.68 12.02 -12.13
CA ILE A 72 4.61 12.05 -11.12
C ILE A 72 5.10 12.77 -9.86
N PHE A 73 6.25 12.37 -9.29
CA PHE A 73 6.79 13.01 -8.09
C PHE A 73 7.13 14.49 -8.32
N GLN A 74 7.62 14.85 -9.51
CA GLN A 74 7.85 16.26 -9.87
C GLN A 74 6.54 17.05 -9.93
N LYS A 75 5.52 16.54 -10.63
CA LYS A 75 4.20 17.19 -10.72
C LYS A 75 3.55 17.36 -9.34
N LEU A 76 3.58 16.31 -8.51
CA LEU A 76 3.04 16.37 -7.14
C LEU A 76 3.78 17.39 -6.28
N SER A 77 5.11 17.46 -6.36
CA SER A 77 5.90 18.45 -5.62
C SER A 77 5.56 19.89 -6.00
N ILE A 78 5.19 20.14 -7.27
CA ILE A 78 4.77 21.45 -7.75
C ILE A 78 3.35 21.75 -7.28
N VAL A 79 2.39 20.86 -7.54
CA VAL A 79 0.96 21.04 -7.21
C VAL A 79 0.75 21.21 -5.71
N GLU A 80 1.45 20.43 -4.89
CA GLU A 80 1.36 20.54 -3.44
C GLU A 80 2.21 21.67 -2.87
N GLY A 81 3.25 22.13 -3.56
CA GLY A 81 3.96 23.35 -3.21
C GLY A 81 3.07 24.60 -3.16
N PHE A 82 1.91 24.57 -3.83
CA PHE A 82 0.88 25.62 -3.78
C PHE A 82 -0.16 25.42 -2.67
N LYS A 83 -0.21 24.26 -2.00
CA LYS A 83 -1.12 23.97 -0.88
C LYS A 83 -0.34 24.07 0.42
N SER A 84 -0.84 24.83 1.40
CA SER A 84 -0.12 25.12 2.64
C SER A 84 0.09 23.91 3.58
N ASP A 85 -0.65 22.81 3.40
CA ASP A 85 -0.82 21.77 4.44
C ASP A 85 -0.38 20.33 4.05
N GLY A 86 0.40 20.12 2.99
CA GLY A 86 0.91 18.78 2.70
C GLY A 86 2.07 18.78 1.70
N ARG A 87 3.10 17.97 1.98
CA ARG A 87 4.18 17.67 1.03
C ARG A 87 4.14 16.19 0.69
N CYS A 88 3.65 15.84 -0.50
CA CYS A 88 3.63 14.51 -1.09
C CYS A 88 4.96 14.29 -1.84
N ASP A 89 6.07 14.43 -1.11
CA ASP A 89 7.42 14.25 -1.62
C ASP A 89 7.94 12.81 -1.41
N LEU A 90 9.15 12.54 -1.93
CA LEU A 90 9.78 11.21 -1.84
C LEU A 90 10.04 10.79 -0.38
N ASN A 91 10.34 11.73 0.52
CA ASN A 91 10.64 11.43 1.91
C ASN A 91 9.38 11.05 2.67
N MET A 92 8.26 11.73 2.39
CA MET A 92 6.96 11.34 2.93
C MET A 92 6.58 9.92 2.48
N HIS A 93 6.71 9.61 1.19
CA HIS A 93 6.43 8.26 0.70
C HIS A 93 7.38 7.21 1.26
N ALA A 94 8.66 7.53 1.40
CA ALA A 94 9.64 6.65 2.05
C ALA A 94 9.23 6.34 3.50
N LYS A 95 8.73 7.34 4.24
CA LYS A 95 8.22 7.16 5.60
C LYS A 95 6.96 6.28 5.61
N MET A 96 5.96 6.58 4.78
CA MET A 96 4.73 5.77 4.70
C MET A 96 5.02 4.31 4.34
N LEU A 97 5.96 4.08 3.41
CA LEU A 97 6.39 2.73 3.03
C LEU A 97 7.11 2.02 4.20
N CYS A 98 7.96 2.74 4.94
CA CYS A 98 8.63 2.21 6.13
C CYS A 98 7.62 1.81 7.22
N ASP A 99 6.64 2.68 7.52
CA ASP A 99 5.61 2.45 8.55
C ASP A 99 4.71 1.25 8.18
N MET A 100 4.45 1.05 6.90
CA MET A 100 3.71 -0.11 6.41
C MET A 100 4.50 -1.42 6.55
N MET A 101 5.79 -1.41 6.23
CA MET A 101 6.67 -2.55 6.49
C MET A 101 6.78 -2.84 7.99
N ASP A 102 6.77 -1.80 8.84
CA ASP A 102 6.75 -1.95 10.29
C ASP A 102 5.51 -2.71 10.76
N SER A 103 4.32 -2.33 10.25
CA SER A 103 3.06 -3.03 10.56
C SER A 103 3.11 -4.49 10.08
N ILE A 104 3.50 -4.74 8.83
CA ILE A 104 3.56 -6.13 8.31
C ILE A 104 4.49 -7.01 9.16
N ILE A 105 5.67 -6.53 9.52
CA ILE A 105 6.69 -7.31 10.21
C ILE A 105 6.38 -7.47 11.70
N SER A 106 5.76 -6.46 12.32
CA SER A 106 5.33 -6.55 13.72
C SER A 106 4.10 -7.45 13.88
N ASP A 107 3.25 -7.50 12.85
CA ASP A 107 1.96 -8.19 12.87
C ASP A 107 1.99 -9.55 12.15
N LEU A 108 3.16 -10.20 12.00
CA LEU A 108 3.28 -11.46 11.24
C LEU A 108 2.32 -12.58 11.71
N ASN A 109 2.01 -12.63 13.01
CA ASN A 109 1.09 -13.60 13.60
C ASN A 109 -0.36 -13.11 13.67
N GLN A 110 -0.65 -11.89 13.21
CA GLN A 110 -2.00 -11.32 13.19
C GLN A 110 -2.70 -11.65 11.85
N PRO A 111 -4.04 -11.54 11.80
CA PRO A 111 -4.80 -11.82 10.58
C PRO A 111 -4.35 -10.98 9.38
N SER A 112 -4.05 -11.65 8.27
CA SER A 112 -3.52 -11.01 7.05
C SER A 112 -4.49 -10.00 6.41
N LYS A 113 -5.81 -10.23 6.57
CA LYS A 113 -6.87 -9.41 5.96
C LYS A 113 -6.78 -7.93 6.32
N SER A 114 -6.39 -7.58 7.55
CA SER A 114 -6.33 -6.17 7.98
C SER A 114 -5.23 -5.41 7.25
N VAL A 115 -4.03 -5.97 7.20
CA VAL A 115 -2.89 -5.39 6.50
C VAL A 115 -3.10 -5.39 4.99
N GLN A 116 -3.70 -6.46 4.44
CA GLN A 116 -4.07 -6.52 3.04
C GLN A 116 -5.05 -5.41 2.66
N ALA A 117 -6.09 -5.17 3.47
CA ALA A 117 -7.05 -4.09 3.24
C ALA A 117 -6.37 -2.72 3.20
N LYS A 118 -5.45 -2.43 4.15
CA LYS A 118 -4.66 -1.19 4.14
C LYS A 118 -3.84 -1.03 2.85
N CYS A 119 -3.18 -2.09 2.39
CA CYS A 119 -2.42 -2.07 1.13
C CYS A 119 -3.34 -1.81 -0.07
N THR A 120 -4.50 -2.46 -0.12
CA THR A 120 -5.52 -2.25 -1.16
C THR A 120 -6.02 -0.79 -1.18
N GLU A 121 -6.31 -0.20 -0.01
CA GLU A 121 -6.74 1.19 0.13
C GLU A 121 -5.69 2.18 -0.40
N ILE A 122 -4.40 1.90 -0.16
CA ILE A 122 -3.30 2.68 -0.75
C ILE A 122 -3.37 2.62 -2.27
N GLY A 123 -3.53 1.42 -2.84
CA GLY A 123 -3.71 1.24 -4.29
C GLY A 123 -4.87 2.06 -4.86
N VAL A 124 -6.03 2.02 -4.20
CA VAL A 124 -7.22 2.79 -4.56
C VAL A 124 -6.94 4.30 -4.52
N SER A 125 -6.29 4.79 -3.46
CA SER A 125 -5.97 6.23 -3.33
C SER A 125 -5.05 6.73 -4.46
N HIS A 126 -4.14 5.90 -4.95
CA HIS A 126 -3.20 6.25 -6.02
C HIS A 126 -3.87 6.30 -7.41
N HIS A 127 -4.98 5.57 -7.61
CA HIS A 127 -5.79 5.71 -8.83
C HIS A 127 -6.33 7.13 -9.00
N ASN A 128 -6.78 7.75 -7.90
CA ASN A 128 -7.35 9.10 -7.90
C ASN A 128 -6.31 10.20 -8.21
N VAL A 129 -5.02 9.87 -8.17
CA VAL A 129 -3.91 10.80 -8.39
C VAL A 129 -3.43 10.77 -9.85
N ASN A 130 -3.49 9.62 -10.52
CA ASN A 130 -3.09 9.50 -11.92
C ASN A 130 -3.84 8.35 -12.63
N GLU A 131 -4.69 8.69 -13.60
CA GLU A 131 -5.44 7.73 -14.41
C GLU A 131 -4.56 6.96 -15.41
N THR A 132 -3.34 7.45 -15.71
CA THR A 132 -2.47 6.87 -16.74
C THR A 132 -1.32 6.06 -16.14
N SER A 133 -1.44 4.73 -16.23
CA SER A 133 -0.36 3.74 -16.15
C SER A 133 0.32 3.45 -14.80
N ALA A 134 -0.38 3.51 -13.66
CA ALA A 134 0.24 3.11 -12.38
C ALA A 134 0.44 1.59 -12.20
N GLY A 135 -0.19 0.75 -13.02
CA GLY A 135 -0.04 -0.72 -12.93
C GLY A 135 1.41 -1.22 -13.03
N ALA A 136 2.16 -0.72 -14.02
CA ALA A 136 3.57 -1.07 -14.23
C ALA A 136 4.50 -0.39 -13.21
N LEU A 137 4.07 0.73 -12.62
CA LEU A 137 4.81 1.40 -11.54
C LEU A 137 4.81 0.57 -10.25
N TRP A 138 3.73 -0.14 -9.95
CA TRP A 138 3.69 -1.06 -8.81
C TRP A 138 4.70 -2.20 -8.96
N GLU A 139 4.80 -2.81 -10.15
CA GLU A 139 5.81 -3.83 -10.43
C GLU A 139 7.23 -3.27 -10.30
N SER A 140 7.48 -2.10 -10.91
CA SER A 140 8.76 -1.40 -10.80
C SER A 140 9.12 -1.06 -9.35
N LEU A 141 8.13 -0.68 -8.54
CA LEU A 141 8.31 -0.43 -7.10
C LEU A 141 8.75 -1.72 -6.39
N GLY A 142 8.04 -2.84 -6.61
CA GLY A 142 8.40 -4.14 -6.04
C GLY A 142 9.83 -4.58 -6.40
N GLU A 143 10.22 -4.41 -7.66
CA GLU A 143 11.59 -4.69 -8.12
C GLU A 143 12.62 -3.79 -7.42
N CYS A 144 12.37 -2.49 -7.33
CA CYS A 144 13.28 -1.55 -6.66
C CYS A 144 13.40 -1.84 -5.15
N MET A 145 12.28 -2.19 -4.51
CA MET A 145 12.26 -2.59 -3.10
C MET A 145 13.09 -3.85 -2.89
N ALA A 146 12.84 -4.89 -3.69
CA ALA A 146 13.59 -6.15 -3.60
C ALA A 146 15.08 -5.91 -3.84
N GLU A 147 15.45 -5.12 -4.85
CA GLU A 147 16.84 -4.81 -5.16
C GLU A 147 17.55 -4.11 -4.01
N VAL A 148 16.94 -3.06 -3.44
CA VAL A 148 17.57 -2.29 -2.36
C VAL A 148 17.66 -3.11 -1.07
N ILE A 149 16.55 -3.75 -0.67
CA ILE A 149 16.48 -4.48 0.60
C ILE A 149 17.38 -5.71 0.61
N THR A 150 17.42 -6.49 -0.48
CA THR A 150 18.25 -7.70 -0.55
C THR A 150 19.76 -7.38 -0.60
N LYS A 151 20.14 -6.15 -0.94
CA LYS A 151 21.53 -5.67 -0.90
C LYS A 151 21.98 -5.21 0.49
N VAL A 152 21.08 -4.98 1.43
CA VAL A 152 21.46 -4.61 2.81
C VAL A 152 22.21 -5.78 3.47
N ASP A 153 23.37 -5.52 4.08
CA ASP A 153 24.28 -6.55 4.58
C ASP A 153 23.62 -7.59 5.49
N CYS A 154 22.72 -7.16 6.38
CA CYS A 154 22.03 -8.05 7.31
C CYS A 154 21.05 -9.02 6.61
N VAL A 155 20.57 -8.67 5.42
CA VAL A 155 19.70 -9.48 4.56
C VAL A 155 20.55 -10.31 3.61
N ARG A 156 21.48 -9.67 2.89
CA ARG A 156 22.36 -10.28 1.89
C ARG A 156 23.17 -11.45 2.45
N SER A 157 23.62 -11.34 3.70
CA SER A 157 24.37 -12.40 4.39
C SER A 157 23.55 -13.66 4.68
N LYS A 158 22.22 -13.65 4.48
CA LYS A 158 21.32 -14.75 4.82
C LYS A 158 20.35 -15.04 3.69
N ARG A 159 20.58 -16.14 2.96
CA ARG A 159 19.74 -16.54 1.81
C ARG A 159 18.24 -16.60 2.14
N GLU A 160 17.89 -17.17 3.28
CA GLU A 160 16.48 -17.28 3.70
C GLU A 160 15.86 -15.93 4.10
N ALA A 161 16.67 -14.96 4.57
CA ALA A 161 16.17 -13.61 4.80
C ALA A 161 15.80 -12.95 3.46
N GLY A 162 16.67 -13.06 2.45
CA GLY A 162 16.39 -12.51 1.12
C GLY A 162 15.09 -13.06 0.52
N LYS A 163 14.86 -14.37 0.60
CA LYS A 163 13.59 -14.98 0.17
C LYS A 163 12.39 -14.44 0.94
N ALA A 164 12.48 -14.36 2.27
CA ALA A 164 11.39 -13.88 3.10
C ALA A 164 11.04 -12.41 2.78
N TRP A 165 12.05 -11.55 2.58
CA TRP A 165 11.85 -10.15 2.18
C TRP A 165 11.16 -10.03 0.83
N ILE A 166 11.59 -10.81 -0.17
CA ILE A 166 10.94 -10.82 -1.49
C ILE A 166 9.47 -11.23 -1.36
N THR A 167 9.16 -12.28 -0.60
CA THR A 167 7.78 -12.73 -0.38
C THR A 167 6.91 -11.64 0.25
N VAL A 168 7.41 -10.96 1.29
CA VAL A 168 6.68 -9.87 1.95
C VAL A 168 6.46 -8.67 1.01
N ILE A 169 7.49 -8.30 0.24
CA ILE A 169 7.42 -7.20 -0.72
C ILE A 169 6.38 -7.51 -1.81
N SER A 170 6.42 -8.72 -2.38
CA SER A 170 5.45 -9.17 -3.38
C SER A 170 4.03 -9.10 -2.83
N PHE A 171 3.77 -9.63 -1.64
CA PHE A 171 2.44 -9.57 -1.02
C PHE A 171 1.90 -8.15 -0.89
N MET A 172 2.72 -7.24 -0.38
CA MET A 172 2.32 -5.85 -0.17
C MET A 172 2.05 -5.14 -1.50
N VAL A 173 2.96 -5.28 -2.47
CA VAL A 173 2.85 -4.63 -3.79
C VAL A 173 1.69 -5.20 -4.59
N ASP A 174 1.46 -6.52 -4.54
CA ASP A 174 0.33 -7.16 -5.22
C ASP A 174 -1.00 -6.68 -4.65
N ALA A 175 -1.11 -6.52 -3.32
CA ALA A 175 -2.31 -5.98 -2.69
C ALA A 175 -2.59 -4.53 -3.14
N MET A 176 -1.57 -3.67 -3.21
CA MET A 176 -1.70 -2.30 -3.74
C MET A 176 -2.10 -2.28 -5.21
N LYS A 177 -1.42 -3.10 -6.03
CA LYS A 177 -1.70 -3.20 -7.45
C LYS A 177 -3.14 -3.66 -7.68
N ASN A 178 -3.61 -4.65 -6.92
CA ASN A 178 -4.99 -5.13 -7.01
C ASN A 178 -5.99 -4.02 -6.65
N GLY A 179 -5.78 -3.29 -5.55
CA GLY A 179 -6.63 -2.15 -5.19
C GLY A 179 -6.69 -1.07 -6.28
N TYR A 180 -5.54 -0.73 -6.87
CA TYR A 180 -5.48 0.19 -8.00
C TYR A 180 -6.26 -0.34 -9.22
N MET A 181 -6.03 -1.60 -9.60
CA MET A 181 -6.66 -2.20 -10.78
C MET A 181 -8.17 -2.37 -10.61
N ASP A 182 -8.63 -2.65 -9.40
CA ASP A 182 -10.06 -2.77 -9.10
C ASP A 182 -10.77 -1.42 -9.22
N GLU A 183 -10.13 -0.33 -8.79
CA GLU A 183 -10.66 1.03 -8.99
C GLU A 183 -10.63 1.43 -10.46
N PHE A 184 -9.53 1.15 -11.15
CA PHE A 184 -9.39 1.39 -12.59
C PHE A 184 -10.52 0.71 -13.38
N ARG A 185 -10.78 -0.58 -13.12
CA ARG A 185 -11.88 -1.31 -13.77
C ARG A 185 -13.24 -0.72 -13.45
N ARG A 186 -13.52 -0.34 -12.19
CA ARG A 186 -14.79 0.29 -11.78
C ARG A 186 -15.07 1.57 -12.55
N HIS A 187 -14.08 2.45 -12.69
CA HIS A 187 -14.21 3.70 -13.44
C HIS A 187 -14.37 3.48 -14.96
N HIS A 188 -13.69 2.49 -15.54
CA HIS A 188 -13.84 2.16 -16.96
C HIS A 188 -15.22 1.58 -17.30
N VAL A 189 -15.74 0.70 -16.45
CA VAL A 189 -17.09 0.14 -16.62
C VAL A 189 -18.16 1.23 -16.47
N SER A 190 -18.01 2.13 -15.50
CA SER A 190 -18.92 3.26 -15.30
C SER A 190 -18.94 4.23 -16.50
N ARG A 191 -17.78 4.53 -17.09
CA ARG A 191 -17.72 5.36 -18.31
C ARG A 191 -18.45 4.70 -19.48
N ASN A 192 -18.29 3.39 -19.65
CA ASN A 192 -18.93 2.66 -20.76
C ASN A 192 -20.45 2.54 -20.61
N SER A 193 -20.98 2.44 -19.39
CA SER A 193 -22.43 2.40 -19.16
C SER A 193 -23.09 3.76 -19.41
N VAL A 194 -22.42 4.86 -19.04
CA VAL A 194 -22.89 6.23 -19.31
C VAL A 194 -22.92 6.51 -20.82
N THR A 195 -21.89 6.10 -21.58
CA THR A 195 -21.87 6.26 -23.04
C THR A 195 -23.03 5.54 -23.72
N ARG A 196 -23.33 4.29 -23.31
CA ARG A 196 -24.48 3.53 -23.85
C ARG A 196 -25.83 4.19 -23.56
N LEU A 197 -26.01 4.73 -22.36
CA LEU A 197 -27.26 5.43 -22.00
C LEU A 197 -27.45 6.71 -22.84
N ASN A 198 -26.37 7.44 -23.11
CA ASN A 198 -26.41 8.64 -23.94
C ASN A 198 -26.70 8.32 -25.41
N GLU A 199 -26.14 7.24 -25.97
CA GLU A 199 -26.44 6.80 -27.34
C GLU A 199 -27.90 6.34 -27.51
N THR A 200 -28.50 5.80 -26.45
CA THR A 200 -29.90 5.36 -26.47
C THR A 200 -30.87 6.56 -26.42
N ARG A 201 -30.45 7.67 -25.79
CA ARG A 201 -31.27 8.89 -25.63
C ARG A 201 -31.25 9.82 -26.86
N VAL A 202 -30.21 9.75 -27.69
CA VAL A 202 -30.08 10.54 -28.93
C VAL A 202 -30.88 9.93 -30.10
N LYS A 203 -31.36 8.70 -29.96
CA LYS A 203 -32.14 7.98 -30.98
C LYS A 203 -33.67 8.04 -30.77
N GLN A 204 -34.16 8.89 -29.87
CA GLN A 204 -35.58 9.22 -29.68
C GLN A 204 -35.81 10.68 -30.05
#